data_AF-A0A416HSB6-F1
#
_entry.id   AF-A0A416HSB6-F1
#
_cell.length_a   1.000
_cell.length_b   1.000
_cell.length_c   1.000
_cell.angle_alpha   90.00
_cell.angle_beta   90.00
_cell.angle_gamma   90.00
#
_symmetry.space_group_name_H-M   'P 1'
#
loop_
_entity.id
_entity.type
_entity.pdbx_description
1 polymer ?
#
loop_
_entity_poly.entity_id
_entity_poly.type
_entity_poly.pdbx_seq_one_letter_code
_entity_poly.pdbx_strand_id
1 'polypeptide(L)'
;MRFVYPFSKICTCNIRQQVPQIMISSGLSKSYIYQIFEGKRKAGRDVMMRIAFGMRLSVEETQRLLTLSGNSVLYPKVRRDAAIIYALDKKSTLIEAELLLEELDENPMYGEKRDE
;
A
#
# COMPACT_ATOMS: atom_id res chain seq x y z
N MET A 1 14.81 16.82 6.73
CA MET A 1 13.95 16.59 5.55
C MET A 1 12.52 16.31 6.03
N ARG A 2 11.64 17.32 5.97
CA ARG A 2 10.19 17.16 6.20
C ARG A 2 9.57 16.72 4.87
N PHE A 3 9.40 15.42 4.66
CA PHE A 3 8.54 14.93 3.58
C PHE A 3 7.09 15.10 4.04
N VAL A 4 6.57 16.30 3.86
CA VAL A 4 5.13 16.54 3.90
C VAL A 4 4.61 16.03 2.56
N TYR A 5 4.20 14.76 2.49
CA TYR A 5 3.64 14.22 1.26
C TYR A 5 2.38 15.03 0.91
N PRO A 6 2.38 15.84 -0.15
CA PRO A 6 1.16 16.49 -0.59
C PRO A 6 0.36 15.44 -1.35
N PHE A 7 -0.30 14.55 -0.59
CA PHE A 7 -1.27 13.58 -1.12
C PHE A 7 -2.43 14.28 -1.86
N SER A 8 -2.57 15.60 -1.69
CA SER A 8 -3.48 16.47 -2.44
C SER A 8 -3.36 16.39 -3.97
N LYS A 9 -2.29 15.78 -4.50
CA LYS A 9 -2.10 15.57 -5.95
C LYS A 9 -2.27 14.13 -6.44
N ILE A 10 -2.53 13.15 -5.57
CA ILE A 10 -2.58 11.72 -5.98
C ILE A 10 -4.03 11.28 -6.23
N CYS A 11 -4.96 11.63 -5.34
CA CYS A 11 -6.35 11.21 -5.45
C CYS A 11 -7.28 12.36 -5.06
N THR A 12 -8.34 12.58 -5.82
CA THR A 12 -9.43 13.53 -5.52
C THR A 12 -10.28 13.12 -4.31
N CYS A 13 -9.84 12.13 -3.51
CA CYS A 13 -10.64 11.53 -2.44
C CYS A 13 -10.38 12.17 -1.08
N ASN A 14 -11.44 12.36 -0.32
CA ASN A 14 -11.44 12.84 1.05
C ASN A 14 -10.76 11.80 1.97
N ILE A 15 -9.44 11.90 2.15
CA ILE A 15 -8.58 10.96 2.90
C ILE A 15 -9.17 10.57 4.27
N ARG A 16 -9.88 11.51 4.93
CA ARG A 16 -10.56 11.27 6.21
C ARG A 16 -11.60 10.16 6.18
N GLN A 17 -12.29 9.95 5.05
CA GLN A 17 -13.32 8.91 4.92
C GLN A 17 -12.73 7.53 4.58
N GLN A 18 -11.49 7.46 4.11
CA GLN A 18 -10.85 6.19 3.73
C GLN A 18 -10.05 5.53 4.87
N VAL A 19 -9.67 6.26 5.93
CA VAL A 19 -8.94 5.71 7.09
C VAL A 19 -9.59 4.45 7.69
N PRO A 20 -10.93 4.37 7.88
CA PRO A 20 -11.57 3.16 8.38
C PRO A 20 -11.42 1.97 7.43
N GLN A 21 -11.55 2.20 6.12
CA GLN A 21 -11.40 1.15 5.11
C GLN A 21 -9.96 0.63 5.05
N ILE A 22 -9.00 1.54 5.13
CA ILE A 22 -7.57 1.20 5.21
C ILE A 22 -7.31 0.42 6.50
N MET A 23 -7.86 0.80 7.64
CA MET A 23 -7.71 0.07 8.90
C MET A 23 -8.23 -1.38 8.80
N ILE A 24 -9.41 -1.58 8.22
CA ILE A 24 -10.03 -2.91 8.08
C ILE A 24 -9.23 -3.79 7.11
N SER A 25 -8.84 -3.23 5.96
CA SER A 25 -8.11 -3.97 4.93
C SER A 25 -6.66 -4.24 5.32
N SER A 26 -5.94 -3.20 5.74
CA SER A 26 -4.52 -3.30 6.06
C SER A 26 -4.25 -3.85 7.44
N GLY A 27 -5.23 -3.99 8.35
CA GLY A 27 -4.97 -4.45 9.72
C GLY A 27 -4.04 -3.54 10.53
N LEU A 28 -3.79 -2.31 10.07
CA LEU A 28 -2.95 -1.33 10.74
C LEU A 28 -3.76 -0.53 11.76
N SER A 29 -3.11 -0.13 12.86
CA SER A 29 -3.74 0.72 13.86
C SER A 29 -3.99 2.13 13.31
N LYS A 30 -5.11 2.74 13.71
CA LYS A 30 -5.51 4.08 13.26
C LYS A 30 -4.42 5.14 13.52
N SER A 31 -3.75 5.05 14.66
CA SER A 31 -2.64 5.94 15.03
C SER A 31 -1.45 5.80 14.08
N TYR A 32 -1.11 4.58 13.68
CA TYR A 32 -0.02 4.32 12.74
C TYR A 32 -0.33 4.89 11.34
N ILE A 33 -1.57 4.68 10.88
CA ILE A 33 -2.06 5.25 9.62
C ILE A 33 -1.95 6.79 9.63
N TYR A 34 -2.37 7.46 10.71
CA TYR A 34 -2.20 8.91 10.84
C TYR A 34 -0.73 9.33 10.87
N GLN A 35 0.14 8.60 11.56
CA GLN A 35 1.58 8.91 11.58
C GLN A 35 2.22 8.82 10.20
N ILE A 36 1.77 7.88 9.36
CA ILE A 36 2.21 7.76 7.96
C ILE A 36 1.67 8.95 7.14
N PHE A 37 0.39 9.28 7.26
CA PHE A 37 -0.22 10.38 6.53
C PHE A 37 0.33 11.75 6.93
N GLU A 38 0.69 11.94 8.20
CA GLU A 38 1.37 13.15 8.68
C GLU A 38 2.86 13.19 8.28
N GLY A 39 3.40 12.11 7.70
CA GLY A 39 4.82 11.99 7.34
C GLY A 39 5.75 11.90 8.54
N LYS A 40 5.23 11.57 9.73
CA LYS A 40 6.03 11.37 10.96
C LYS A 40 6.76 10.03 10.95
N ARG A 41 6.18 9.01 10.33
CA ARG A 41 6.77 7.67 10.15
C ARG A 41 6.90 7.35 8.66
N LYS A 42 7.99 6.69 8.28
CA LYS A 42 8.14 6.09 6.95
C LYS A 42 7.58 4.67 7.00
N ALA A 43 6.61 4.39 6.13
CA ALA A 43 6.07 3.06 5.94
C ALA A 43 7.04 2.23 5.08
N GLY A 44 7.27 0.97 5.48
CA GLY A 44 7.96 -0.02 4.65
C GLY A 44 7.18 -0.30 3.36
N ARG A 45 7.82 -0.98 2.42
CA ARG A 45 7.25 -1.31 1.11
C ARG A 45 5.93 -2.09 1.25
N ASP A 46 5.88 -3.12 2.10
CA ASP A 46 4.69 -3.97 2.28
C ASP A 46 3.53 -3.21 2.94
N VAL A 47 3.79 -2.36 3.94
CA VAL A 47 2.79 -1.48 4.55
C VAL A 47 2.19 -0.55 3.51
N MET A 48 3.04 0.01 2.65
CA MET A 48 2.62 0.93 1.61
C MET A 48 1.75 0.24 0.55
N MET A 49 2.07 -1.01 0.21
CA MET A 49 1.24 -1.84 -0.66
C MET A 49 -0.12 -2.17 -0.03
N ARG A 50 -0.14 -2.51 1.27
CA ARG A 50 -1.40 -2.75 2.00
C ARG A 50 -2.30 -1.52 2.02
N ILE A 51 -1.72 -0.33 2.20
CA ILE A 51 -2.46 0.94 2.11
C ILE A 51 -3.01 1.17 0.71
N ALA A 52 -2.23 0.89 -0.34
CA ALA A 52 -2.68 1.02 -1.73
C ALA A 52 -3.89 0.12 -2.04
N PHE A 53 -3.88 -1.13 -1.55
CA PHE A 53 -5.03 -2.04 -1.64
C PHE A 53 -6.24 -1.53 -0.84
N GLY A 54 -6.01 -1.02 0.38
CA GLY A 54 -7.07 -0.45 1.21
C GLY A 54 -7.73 0.79 0.61
N MET A 55 -6.98 1.55 -0.18
CA MET A 55 -7.46 2.72 -0.93
C MET A 55 -8.02 2.35 -2.31
N ARG A 56 -7.87 1.09 -2.76
CA ARG A 56 -8.20 0.62 -4.12
C ARG A 56 -7.61 1.51 -5.21
N LEU A 57 -6.33 1.82 -5.08
CA LEU A 57 -5.61 2.65 -6.04
C LEU A 57 -5.37 1.92 -7.36
N SER A 58 -5.26 2.68 -8.44
CA SER A 58 -4.74 2.19 -9.72
C SER A 58 -3.23 1.92 -9.64
N VAL A 59 -2.71 1.19 -10.63
CA VAL A 59 -1.26 0.90 -10.74
C VAL A 59 -0.45 2.19 -10.82
N GLU A 60 -0.92 3.18 -11.60
CA GLU A 60 -0.25 4.48 -11.74
C GLU A 60 -0.21 5.26 -10.43
N GLU A 61 -1.34 5.34 -9.72
CA GLU A 61 -1.42 6.00 -8.42
C GLU A 61 -0.55 5.29 -7.38
N THR A 62 -0.52 3.96 -7.41
CA THR A 62 0.32 3.15 -6.51
C THR A 62 1.80 3.40 -6.77
N GLN A 63 2.24 3.46 -8.03
CA GLN A 63 3.62 3.80 -8.38
C GLN A 63 3.99 5.21 -7.95
N ARG A 64 3.09 6.19 -8.14
CA ARG A 64 3.28 7.56 -7.64
C ARG A 64 3.41 7.59 -6.12
N LEU A 65 2.55 6.85 -5.42
CA LEU A 65 2.54 6.74 -3.97
C LEU A 65 3.84 6.14 -3.43
N LEU A 66 4.35 5.07 -4.05
CA LEU A 66 5.63 4.45 -3.70
C LEU A 66 6.81 5.40 -3.95
N THR A 67 6.81 6.09 -5.10
CA THR A 67 7.84 7.08 -5.45
C THR A 67 7.86 8.21 -4.44
N LEU A 68 6.67 8.72 -4.06
CA LEU A 68 6.56 9.75 -3.04
C LEU A 68 7.08 9.26 -1.71
N SER A 69 6.69 8.05 -1.25
CA SER A 69 7.18 7.51 0.02
C SER A 69 8.67 7.18 0.05
N GLY A 70 9.37 7.28 -1.09
CA GLY A 70 10.77 6.89 -1.23
C GLY A 70 10.98 5.38 -1.27
N ASN A 71 9.93 4.62 -1.57
CA ASN A 71 10.01 3.17 -1.77
C ASN A 71 10.25 2.85 -3.25
N SER A 72 10.86 1.70 -3.52
CA SER A 72 11.07 1.23 -4.89
C SER A 72 9.73 0.94 -5.59
N VAL A 73 9.59 1.43 -6.82
CA VAL A 73 8.42 1.18 -7.67
C VAL A 73 8.24 -0.31 -7.99
N LEU A 74 7.00 -0.69 -8.30
CA LEU A 74 6.64 -2.05 -8.72
C LEU A 74 7.26 -2.35 -10.09
N TYR A 75 7.99 -3.47 -10.18
CA TYR A 75 8.69 -3.86 -11.39
C TYR A 75 8.13 -5.17 -11.96
N PRO A 76 7.53 -5.16 -13.16
CA PRO A 76 6.81 -6.32 -13.70
C PRO A 76 7.69 -7.55 -14.01
N LYS A 77 9.02 -7.43 -13.96
CA LYS A 77 9.91 -8.59 -14.12
C LYS A 77 10.00 -9.45 -12.86
N VAL A 78 9.70 -8.89 -11.70
CA VAL A 78 9.64 -9.65 -10.45
C VAL A 78 8.26 -10.29 -10.37
N ARG A 79 8.20 -11.62 -10.22
CA ARG A 79 6.94 -12.38 -10.23
C ARG A 79 5.97 -11.88 -9.15
N ARG A 80 6.49 -11.64 -7.94
CA ARG A 80 5.75 -10.98 -6.85
C ARG A 80 5.13 -9.64 -7.26
N ASP A 81 5.92 -8.73 -7.81
CA ASP A 81 5.43 -7.42 -8.26
C ASP A 81 4.43 -7.53 -9.42
N ALA A 82 4.63 -8.47 -10.34
CA ALA A 82 3.69 -8.72 -11.43
C ALA A 82 2.33 -9.20 -10.91
N ALA A 83 2.32 -10.10 -9.92
CA ALA A 83 1.12 -10.54 -9.22
C ALA A 83 0.37 -9.36 -8.57
N ILE A 84 1.10 -8.46 -7.92
CA ILE A 84 0.55 -7.27 -7.27
C ILE A 84 -0.03 -6.30 -8.29
N ILE A 85 0.70 -6.04 -9.38
CA ILE A 85 0.23 -5.20 -10.49
C ILE A 85 -1.07 -5.78 -11.07
N TYR A 86 -1.12 -7.10 -11.25
CA TYR A 86 -2.32 -7.79 -11.73
C TYR A 86 -3.51 -7.66 -10.76
N ALA A 87 -3.27 -7.83 -9.45
CA ALA A 87 -4.30 -7.65 -8.43
C ALA A 87 -4.82 -6.21 -8.38
N LEU A 88 -3.93 -5.21 -8.54
CA LEU A 88 -4.30 -3.80 -8.61
C LEU A 88 -5.14 -3.49 -9.86
N ASP A 89 -4.76 -4.05 -11.02
CA ASP A 89 -5.51 -3.90 -12.27
C ASP A 89 -6.95 -4.46 -12.15
N LYS A 90 -7.09 -5.63 -11.49
CA LYS A 90 -8.39 -6.25 -11.19
C LYS A 90 -9.18 -5.56 -10.08
N LYS A 91 -8.63 -4.53 -9.42
CA LYS A 91 -9.20 -3.88 -8.22
C LYS A 91 -9.57 -4.88 -7.12
N SER A 92 -8.76 -5.93 -7.01
CA SER A 92 -8.93 -7.00 -6.04
C SER A 92 -8.77 -6.48 -4.61
N THR A 93 -9.39 -7.18 -3.67
CA THR A 93 -9.20 -6.92 -2.24
C THR A 93 -7.84 -7.43 -1.76
N LEU A 94 -7.38 -6.97 -0.60
CA LEU A 94 -6.11 -7.45 -0.03
C LEU A 94 -6.11 -8.98 0.16
N ILE A 95 -7.26 -9.55 0.53
CA ILE A 95 -7.41 -11.00 0.74
C ILE A 95 -7.21 -11.77 -0.57
N GLU A 96 -7.82 -11.30 -1.66
CA GLU A 96 -7.67 -11.91 -2.99
C GLU A 96 -6.23 -11.78 -3.51
N ALA A 97 -5.59 -10.64 -3.26
CA ALA A 97 -4.19 -10.44 -3.63
C ALA A 97 -3.26 -11.40 -2.88
N GLU A 98 -3.54 -11.68 -1.59
CA GLU A 98 -2.77 -12.63 -0.79
C GLU A 98 -2.99 -14.07 -1.27
N LEU A 99 -4.23 -14.46 -1.56
CA LEU A 99 -4.56 -15.76 -2.16
C LEU A 99 -3.80 -16.00 -3.47
N LEU A 100 -3.69 -14.96 -4.30
CA LEU A 100 -2.96 -15.03 -5.56
C LEU A 100 -1.44 -15.17 -5.34
N LEU A 101 -0.89 -14.55 -4.29
CA LEU A 101 0.51 -14.73 -3.92
C LEU A 101 0.78 -16.12 -3.36
N GLU A 102 -0.15 -16.66 -2.57
CA GLU A 102 -0.10 -18.02 -2.02
C GLU A 102 -0.15 -19.07 -3.15
N GLU A 103 -1.02 -18.89 -4.15
CA GLU A 103 -1.08 -19.76 -5.33
C GLU A 103 0.23 -19.75 -6.14
N LEU A 104 0.95 -18.62 -6.11
CA LEU A 104 2.23 -18.46 -6.80
C LEU A 104 3.45 -18.90 -5.95
N ASP A 105 3.23 -19.36 -4.71
CA ASP A 105 4.27 -19.74 -3.73
C ASP A 105 5.24 -18.57 -3.42
N GLU A 106 4.73 -17.33 -3.46
CA GLU A 106 5.51 -16.09 -3.26
C GLU A 106 5.35 -15.53 -1.84
N ASN A 107 6.26 -14.65 -1.43
CA ASN A 107 6.24 -14.08 -0.08
C ASN A 107 4.96 -13.27 0.21
N PRO A 108 4.24 -13.60 1.31
CA PRO A 108 3.00 -12.91 1.69
C PRO A 108 3.23 -11.43 2.01
N MET A 109 2.18 -10.62 1.88
CA MET A 109 2.17 -9.21 2.30
C MET A 109 2.12 -9.06 3.82
N TYR A 110 1.54 -10.05 4.50
CA TYR A 110 1.56 -10.16 5.95
C TYR A 110 2.91 -10.71 6.42
N GLY A 111 3.90 -9.82 6.52
CA GLY A 111 5.27 -10.22 6.86
C GLY A 111 6.08 -9.18 7.65
N GLU A 112 5.46 -8.16 8.24
CA GLU A 112 6.23 -7.27 9.11
C GLU A 112 6.57 -8.00 10.42
N LYS A 113 7.87 -8.28 10.59
CA LYS A 113 8.48 -8.25 11.92
C LYS A 113 8.03 -6.94 12.57
N ARG A 114 7.41 -7.04 13.74
CA ARG A 114 7.22 -5.88 14.61
C ARG A 114 8.63 -5.44 14.99
N ASP A 115 9.21 -4.51 14.24
CA ASP A 115 10.38 -3.78 14.70
C ASP A 115 9.86 -2.86 15.82
N GLU A 116 9.77 -3.46 17.01
CA GLU A 116 9.48 -2.83 18.30
C GLU A 116 10.68 -2.01 18.76
#